data_AF-A0A6P0NTE0-F1
#
_entry.id   AF-A0A6P0NTE0-F1
#
_cell.length_a   1.000
_cell.length_b   1.000
_cell.length_c   1.000
_cell.angle_alpha   90.00
_cell.angle_beta   90.00
_cell.angle_gamma   90.00
#
_symmetry.space_group_name_H-M   'P 1'
#
loop_
_entity.id
_entity.type
_entity.pdbx_description
1 polymer ?
#
loop_
_entity_poly.entity_id
_entity_poly.type
_entity_poly.pdbx_seq_one_letter_code
_entity_poly.pdbx_strand_id
1 'polypeptide(L)' 'MTINNNNKEVSLKPETRNHKGFFIQQGDYKLMSIDESGWALICLDDAVCHYVDPDNLEQIKELVKESATAQK' A
#
# COMPACT_ATOMS: atom_id res chain seq x y z
N MET A 1 2.47 -16.74 18.42
CA MET A 1 1.51 -16.50 17.33
C MET A 1 2.21 -15.57 16.37
N THR A 2 2.79 -16.12 15.31
CA THR A 2 3.68 -15.36 14.43
C THR A 2 2.82 -14.55 13.46
N ILE A 3 2.63 -13.27 13.76
CA ILE A 3 2.12 -12.32 12.77
C ILE A 3 3.29 -12.03 11.83
N ASN A 4 3.48 -12.87 10.82
CA ASN A 4 4.27 -12.50 9.65
C ASN A 4 3.39 -11.61 8.76
N ASN A 5 2.97 -10.43 9.24
CA ASN A 5 2.31 -9.45 8.40
C ASN A 5 3.38 -8.77 7.55
N ASN A 6 3.71 -9.37 6.42
CA ASN A 6 4.28 -8.63 5.28
C ASN A 6 3.17 -7.83 4.57
N ASN A 7 2.25 -7.23 5.32
CA ASN A 7 1.22 -6.36 4.75
C ASN A 7 1.91 -5.04 4.44
N LYS A 8 2.40 -4.90 3.21
CA LYS A 8 3.02 -3.66 2.76
C LYS A 8 1.93 -2.61 2.64
N GLU A 9 1.82 -1.79 3.65
CA GLU A 9 0.97 -0.61 3.62
C GLU A 9 1.54 0.37 2.59
N VAL A 10 0.68 0.82 1.69
CA VAL A 10 0.99 1.72 0.59
C VAL A 10 0.01 2.88 0.61
N SER A 11 0.55 4.07 0.44
CA SER A 11 -0.23 5.27 0.16
C SER A 11 -0.37 5.44 -1.33
N LEU A 12 -1.38 6.22 -1.71
CA LEU A 12 -1.64 6.57 -3.10
C LEU A 12 -1.26 8.03 -3.33
N LYS A 13 -0.60 8.28 -4.46
CA LYS A 13 -0.46 9.62 -4.99
C LYS A 13 -1.87 10.21 -5.25
N PRO A 14 -2.05 11.54 -5.12
CA PRO A 14 -3.35 12.18 -5.34
C PRO A 14 -3.87 12.02 -6.78
N GLU A 15 -3.00 11.72 -7.73
CA GLU A 15 -3.32 11.47 -9.13
C GLU A 15 -3.59 9.98 -9.45
N THR A 16 -3.55 9.08 -8.46
CA THR A 16 -3.76 7.65 -8.67
C THR A 16 -5.18 7.37 -9.14
N ARG A 17 -5.28 6.68 -10.28
CA ARG A 17 -6.55 6.22 -10.85
C ARG A 17 -6.59 4.69 -10.91
N ASN A 18 -7.80 4.15 -10.82
CA ASN A 18 -8.01 2.74 -11.08
C ASN A 18 -8.04 2.41 -12.57
N HIS A 19 -8.11 1.12 -12.90
CA HIS A 19 -8.22 0.65 -14.30
C HIS A 19 -9.41 1.24 -15.06
N LYS A 20 -10.42 1.78 -14.37
CA LYS A 20 -11.62 2.40 -14.95
C LYS A 20 -11.46 3.91 -15.17
N GLY A 21 -10.32 4.49 -14.81
CA GLY A 21 -10.03 5.91 -14.95
C GLY A 21 -10.60 6.80 -13.84
N PHE A 22 -11.14 6.23 -12.76
CA PHE A 22 -11.62 6.99 -11.61
C PHE A 22 -10.51 7.19 -10.59
N PHE A 23 -10.48 8.37 -9.96
CA PHE A 23 -9.59 8.65 -8.85
C PHE A 23 -9.91 7.74 -7.66
N ILE A 24 -8.87 7.18 -7.06
CA ILE A 24 -9.00 6.43 -5.82
C ILE A 24 -8.82 7.40 -4.64
N GLN A 25 -9.65 7.22 -3.62
CA GLN A 25 -9.56 8.03 -2.40
C GLN A 25 -8.23 7.78 -1.70
N GLN A 26 -7.56 8.84 -1.25
CA GLN A 26 -6.36 8.70 -0.44
C GLN A 26 -6.69 8.01 0.90
N GLY A 27 -5.83 7.09 1.30
CA GLY A 27 -5.98 6.29 2.51
C GLY A 27 -4.83 5.30 2.64
N ASP A 28 -4.88 4.52 3.72
CA ASP A 28 -3.91 3.46 3.99
C ASP A 28 -4.41 2.17 3.35
N TYR A 29 -3.76 1.77 2.26
CA TYR A 29 -4.10 0.54 1.55
C TYR A 29 -3.05 -0.51 1.79
N LYS A 30 -3.43 -1.78 1.71
CA LYS A 30 -2.52 -2.91 1.70
C LYS A 30 -2.29 -3.37 0.28
N LEU A 31 -1.02 -3.42 -0.13
CA LEU A 31 -0.65 -4.06 -1.39
C LEU A 31 -0.77 -5.58 -1.24
N MET A 32 -1.70 -6.18 -1.98
CA MET A 32 -1.92 -7.62 -1.96
C MET A 32 -0.99 -8.33 -2.94
N SER A 33 -0.95 -7.85 -4.18
CA SER A 33 -0.18 -8.47 -5.26
C SER A 33 -0.04 -7.54 -6.45
N ILE A 34 0.94 -7.80 -7.31
CA ILE A 34 1.05 -7.20 -8.64
C ILE A 34 0.71 -8.29 -9.64
N ASP A 35 -0.29 -8.03 -10.47
CA ASP A 35 -0.77 -8.93 -11.51
C ASP A 35 0.24 -8.98 -12.67
N GLU A 36 0.29 -10.09 -13.41
CA GLU A 36 1.15 -10.24 -14.60
C GLU A 36 0.84 -9.21 -15.70
N SER A 37 -0.37 -8.65 -15.67
CA SER A 37 -0.82 -7.56 -16.52
C SER A 37 -0.14 -6.21 -16.20
N GLY A 38 0.66 -6.13 -15.13
CA GLY A 38 1.34 -4.90 -14.67
C GLY A 38 0.50 -4.03 -13.72
N TRP A 39 -0.64 -4.53 -13.24
CA TRP A 39 -1.52 -3.80 -12.32
C TRP A 39 -1.28 -4.21 -10.86
N ALA A 40 -1.26 -3.26 -9.94
CA ALA A 40 -1.19 -3.54 -8.51
C ALA A 40 -2.60 -3.65 -7.90
N LEU A 41 -2.85 -4.76 -7.21
CA LEU A 41 -4.06 -4.96 -6.41
C LEU A 41 -3.82 -4.46 -4.99
N ILE A 42 -4.51 -3.37 -4.65
CA ILE A 42 -4.51 -2.79 -3.30
C ILE A 42 -5.88 -2.99 -2.64
N CYS A 43 -5.92 -3.15 -1.33
CA CYS A 43 -7.16 -3.26 -0.57
C CYS A 43 -7.17 -2.29 0.61
N LEU A 44 -8.26 -1.54 0.78
CA LEU A 44 -8.46 -0.66 1.94
C LEU A 44 -8.75 -1.52 3.18
N ASP A 45 -9.65 -2.49 2.99
CA ASP A 45 -10.05 -3.50 3.96
C ASP A 45 -10.20 -4.85 3.22
N ASP A 46 -10.50 -5.93 3.94
CA ASP A 46 -10.68 -7.27 3.38
C ASP A 46 -11.86 -7.39 2.37
N ALA A 47 -12.68 -6.34 2.23
CA ALA A 47 -13.85 -6.31 1.34
C ALA A 47 -13.73 -5.35 0.15
N VAL A 48 -12.81 -4.37 0.17
CA VAL A 48 -12.73 -3.31 -0.84
C VAL A 48 -11.33 -3.24 -1.43
N CYS A 49 -11.21 -3.70 -2.66
CA CYS A 49 -9.94 -3.73 -3.39
C CYS A 49 -10.03 -2.99 -4.72
N HIS A 50 -8.92 -2.39 -5.12
CA HIS A 50 -8.77 -1.60 -6.33
C HIS A 50 -7.52 -2.01 -7.08
N TYR A 51 -7.63 -2.09 -8.40
CA TYR A 51 -6.48 -2.23 -9.28
C TYR A 51 -6.00 -0.85 -9.68
N VAL A 52 -4.75 -0.54 -9.35
CA VAL A 52 -4.09 0.73 -9.61
C VAL A 52 -2.73 0.51 -10.26
N ASP A 53 -2.18 1.58 -10.81
CA ASP A 53 -0.85 1.57 -11.38
C ASP A 53 0.22 1.46 -10.26
N PRO A 54 1.16 0.49 -10.32
CA PRO A 54 2.19 0.29 -9.30
C PRO A 54 3.15 1.49 -9.16
N ASP A 55 3.40 2.26 -10.22
CA ASP A 55 4.25 3.47 -10.17
C ASP A 55 3.59 4.63 -9.40
N ASN A 56 2.25 4.54 -9.24
CA ASN A 56 1.45 5.49 -8.47
C ASN A 56 1.28 5.09 -6.99
N LEU A 57 1.90 3.98 -6.57
CA LEU A 57 1.98 3.55 -5.18
C LEU A 57 3.21 4.13 -4.51
N GLU A 58 3.02 4.69 -3.32
CA GLU A 58 4.10 5.11 -2.45
C GLU A 58 4.14 4.14 -1.27
N GLN A 59 5.25 3.42 -1.10
CA GLN A 59 5.40 2.60 0.10
C GLN A 59 5.39 3.51 1.31
N ILE A 60 4.43 3.27 2.20
CA ILE A 60 4.56 3.73 3.56
C ILE A 60 5.69 2.87 4.10
N LYS A 61 6.92 3.39 4.02
CA LYS A 61 7.93 2.95 4.95
C LYS A 61 7.30 3.28 6.28
N GLU A 62 6.74 2.25 6.93
CA GLU A 62 6.47 2.30 8.34
C GLU A 62 7.76 2.87 8.91
N LEU A 63 7.70 4.15 9.30
CA LEU A 63 8.76 4.77 10.05
C LEU A 63 8.69 4.01 11.35
N VAL A 64 9.33 2.84 11.35
CA VAL A 64 9.79 2.16 12.54
C VAL A 64 10.54 3.27 13.21
N LYS A 65 9.86 3.87 14.19
CA LYS A 65 10.51 4.68 15.17
C LYS A 65 11.48 3.73 15.85
N GLU A 66 12.68 3.57 15.31
CA GLU A 66 13.86 3.41 16.14
C GLU A 66 14.11 4.76 16.83
N SER A 67 13.14 5.17 17.65
CA SER A 67 13.35 6.10 18.72
C SER A 67 13.87 5.29 19.90
N ALA A 68 15.15 5.52 20.21
CA ALA A 68 15.89 5.10 21.39
C ALA A 68 16.16 3.59 21.53
N THR A 69 17.42 3.16 21.57
CA THR A 69 18.20 3.39 22.79
C THR A 69 19.68 3.56 22.47
N ALA A 70 20.21 4.75 22.76
CA ALA A 70 21.62 4.93 23.03
C ALA A 70 21.98 4.07 24.27
N GLN A 71 22.84 3.07 24.09
CA GLN A 71 23.52 2.44 25.21
C GLN A 71 25.01 2.78 25.10
N LYS A 72 25.46 3.46 26.16
CA LYS A 72 26.79 3.99 26.43
C LYS A 72 27.74 2.90 26.89
#